data_AF-A0A853D1H2-F1
#
_entry.id   AF-A0A853D1H2-F1
#
_cell.length_a   1.000
_cell.length_b   1.000
_cell.length_c   1.000
_cell.angle_alpha   90.00
_cell.angle_beta   90.00
_cell.angle_gamma   90.00
#
_symmetry.space_group_name_H-M   'P 1'
#
loop_
_entity.id
_entity.type
_entity.pdbx_description
1 polymer ?
#
loop_
_entity_poly.entity_id
_entity_poly.type
_entity_poly.pdbx_seq_one_letter_code
_entity_poly.pdbx_strand_id
1 'polypeptide(L)' 'MSTLTRTRAQGSVRARLRPFELRLRLPDGTSAVVAIEARNVGEALDLARNALGDVQVMESR' A
#
# COMPACT_ATOMS: atom_id res chain seq x y z
N MET A 1 18.36 37.54 19.53
CA MET A 1 18.05 36.10 19.56
C MET A 1 16.86 35.88 18.65
N SER A 2 17.08 35.49 17.39
CA SER A 2 15.99 35.28 16.41
C SER A 2 15.81 33.79 16.19
N THR A 3 14.70 33.25 16.69
CA THR A 3 14.30 31.86 16.48
C THR A 3 13.84 31.70 15.04
N LEU A 4 14.61 30.94 14.26
CA LEU A 4 14.25 30.51 12.92
C LEU A 4 12.94 29.71 12.97
N THR A 5 11.87 30.30 12.44
CA THR A 5 10.64 29.60 12.08
C THR A 5 10.98 28.59 10.99
N ARG A 6 11.26 27.35 11.40
CA ARG A 6 11.41 26.22 10.47
C ARG A 6 10.03 25.84 9.98
N THR A 7 9.54 26.57 8.99
CA THR A 7 8.41 26.15 8.17
C THR A 7 8.81 24.82 7.52
N ARG A 8 8.44 23.70 8.14
CA ARG A 8 8.39 22.41 7.46
C ARG A 8 7.28 22.55 6.42
N ALA A 9 7.63 23.10 5.27
CA ALA A 9 7.03 22.68 4.02
C ALA A 9 7.28 21.18 3.95
N GLN A 10 6.39 20.41 4.56
CA GLN A 10 6.34 18.97 4.47
C GLN A 10 5.86 18.73 3.05
N GLY A 11 6.83 18.80 2.13
CA GLY A 11 6.60 18.60 0.72
C GLY A 11 5.74 17.37 0.58
N SER A 12 4.69 17.49 -0.22
CA SER A 12 4.02 16.35 -0.81
C SER A 12 5.10 15.57 -1.57
N VAL A 13 5.86 14.74 -0.86
CA VAL A 13 6.72 13.73 -1.45
C VAL A 13 5.73 12.91 -2.24
N ARG A 14 5.68 13.13 -3.55
CA ARG A 14 5.00 12.24 -4.49
C ARG A 14 5.68 10.90 -4.28
N ALA A 15 5.17 10.13 -3.33
CA ALA A 15 5.75 8.86 -2.97
C ALA A 15 5.74 8.04 -4.26
N ARG A 16 6.94 7.62 -4.70
CA ARG A 16 7.06 6.80 -5.90
C ARG A 16 6.23 5.56 -5.70
N LEU A 17 5.42 5.23 -6.70
CA LEU A 17 4.79 3.92 -6.78
C LEU A 17 5.88 2.87 -6.83
N ARG A 18 5.70 1.81 -6.05
CA ARG A 18 6.53 0.62 -6.05
C ARG A 18 5.62 -0.59 -6.21
N PRO A 19 6.09 -1.64 -6.90
CA PRO A 19 5.34 -2.88 -6.96
C PRO A 19 5.33 -3.56 -5.58
N PHE A 20 4.15 -3.98 -5.16
CA PHE A 20 3.92 -4.83 -4.00
C PHE A 20 3.29 -6.14 -4.46
N GLU A 21 3.86 -7.27 -4.03
CA GLU A 21 3.29 -8.59 -4.28
C GLU A 21 2.43 -9.01 -3.10
N LEU A 22 1.13 -9.07 -3.31
CA LEU A 22 0.15 -9.49 -2.32
C LEU A 22 -0.24 -10.94 -2.58
N ARG A 23 -0.20 -11.77 -1.52
CA ARG A 23 -0.66 -13.16 -1.57
C ARG A 23 -2.07 -13.23 -1.03
N LEU A 24 -2.98 -13.71 -1.86
CA LEU A 24 -4.40 -13.80 -1.54
C LEU A 24 -4.75 -15.26 -1.29
N ARG A 25 -5.58 -15.49 -0.28
CA ARG A 25 -6.22 -16.79 -0.08
C ARG A 25 -7.65 -16.69 -0.62
N LEU A 26 -7.93 -17.42 -1.67
CA LEU A 26 -9.27 -17.50 -2.24
C LEU A 26 -10.16 -18.44 -1.39
N PRO A 27 -11.50 -18.31 -1.47
CA PRO A 27 -12.42 -19.13 -0.68
C PRO A 27 -12.36 -20.63 -0.97
N ASP A 28 -11.91 -21.00 -2.18
CA ASP A 28 -11.67 -22.38 -2.60
C ASP A 28 -10.38 -22.98 -2.00
N GLY A 29 -9.63 -22.18 -1.23
CA GLY A 29 -8.36 -22.56 -0.62
C GLY A 29 -7.15 -22.34 -1.52
N THR A 30 -7.33 -21.85 -2.74
CA THR A 30 -6.26 -21.55 -3.70
C THR A 30 -5.52 -20.28 -3.26
N SER A 31 -4.22 -20.21 -3.56
CA SER A 31 -3.42 -19.00 -3.37
C SER A 31 -3.19 -18.29 -4.70
N ALA A 32 -3.46 -16.99 -4.75
CA ALA A 32 -3.16 -16.13 -5.89
C ALA A 32 -2.13 -15.07 -5.49
N VAL A 33 -1.30 -14.65 -6.44
CA VAL A 33 -0.37 -13.54 -6.26
C VAL A 33 -0.82 -12.39 -7.15
N VAL A 34 -0.94 -11.20 -6.57
CA VAL A 34 -1.31 -9.99 -7.32
C VAL A 34 -0.23 -8.94 -7.08
N ALA A 35 0.31 -8.41 -8.18
CA ALA A 35 1.22 -7.28 -8.14
C ALA A 35 0.42 -5.98 -8.22
N ILE A 36 0.57 -5.10 -7.23
CA ILE A 36 -0.09 -3.79 -7.19
C ILE A 36 0.97 -2.71 -7.04
N GLU A 37 0.88 -1.68 -7.87
CA GLU A 37 1.70 -0.48 -7.72
C GLU A 37 1.08 0.45 -6.67
N ALA A 38 1.77 0.65 -5.55
CA ALA A 38 1.31 1.51 -4.47
C ALA A 38 2.47 2.31 -3.87
N ARG A 39 2.17 3.33 -3.09
CA ARG A 39 3.18 4.15 -2.41
C ARG A 39 3.66 3.49 -1.12
N ASN A 40 2.79 2.69 -0.50
CA ASN A 40 3.00 1.98 0.74
C ASN A 40 2.08 0.75 0.82
N VAL A 41 2.35 -0.15 1.78
CA VAL A 41 1.59 -1.40 1.94
C VAL A 41 0.11 -1.16 2.29
N GLY A 42 -0.21 -0.11 3.05
CA GLY A 42 -1.60 0.23 3.39
C GLY A 42 -2.42 0.60 2.16
N GLU A 43 -1.87 1.44 1.27
CA GLU A 43 -2.49 1.76 -0.01
C GLU A 43 -2.59 0.52 -0.91
N ALA A 44 -1.58 -0.35 -0.93
CA ALA A 44 -1.64 -1.61 -1.68
C ALA A 44 -2.79 -2.51 -1.18
N LEU A 45 -2.97 -2.60 0.14
CA LEU A 45 -4.06 -3.36 0.76
C LEU A 45 -5.43 -2.74 0.47
N ASP A 46 -5.58 -1.42 0.56
CA ASP A 46 -6.82 -0.74 0.21
C ASP A 46 -7.18 -0.95 -1.27
N LEU A 47 -6.20 -0.87 -2.17
CA LEU A 47 -6.39 -1.15 -3.60
C LEU A 47 -6.79 -2.61 -3.83
N ALA A 48 -6.12 -3.56 -3.16
CA ALA A 48 -6.47 -4.98 -3.25
C ALA A 48 -7.90 -5.25 -2.76
N ARG A 49 -8.28 -4.68 -1.62
CA ARG A 49 -9.64 -4.83 -1.06
C ARG A 49 -10.71 -4.22 -1.97
N ASN A 50 -10.44 -3.06 -2.56
CA ASN A 50 -11.36 -2.44 -3.51
C ASN A 50 -11.46 -3.23 -4.84
N ALA A 51 -10.36 -3.83 -5.31
CA ALA A 51 -10.35 -4.56 -6.57
C ALA A 51 -10.96 -5.97 -6.46
N LEU A 52 -10.80 -6.64 -5.32
CA LEU A 52 -11.17 -8.05 -5.13
C LEU A 52 -12.45 -8.24 -4.30
N GLY A 53 -12.91 -7.21 -3.59
CA GLY A 53 -14.04 -7.32 -2.66
C GLY A 53 -13.64 -7.98 -1.33
N ASP A 54 -14.56 -8.72 -0.71
CA ASP A 54 -14.44 -9.37 0.62
C ASP A 54 -13.44 -10.55 0.64
N VAL A 55 -12.27 -10.40 0.02
CA VAL A 55 -11.22 -11.40 -0.01
C VAL A 55 -10.26 -11.14 1.14
N GLN A 56 -9.94 -12.18 1.93
CA GLN A 56 -8.90 -12.11 2.95
C GLN A 56 -7.53 -11.99 2.30
N VAL A 57 -6.98 -10.77 2.33
CA VAL A 57 -5.61 -10.49 1.89
C VAL A 57 -4.64 -10.96 2.98
N MET A 58 -3.71 -11.85 2.63
CA MET A 58 -2.62 -12.23 3.52
C MET A 58 -1.39 -11.39 3.18
N GLU A 59 -0.84 -10.70 4.18
CA GLU A 59 0.37 -9.91 4.00
C GLU A 59 1.55 -10.84 3.66
N SER A 60 2.22 -10.59 2.55
CA SER A 60 3.48 -11.28 2.23
C SER A 60 4.63 -10.43 2.73
N ARG A 61 5.44 -11.04 3.60
CA ARG A 61 6.60 -10.43 4.28
C ARG A 61 7.64 -9.87 3.33
#